data_AF-A0A973Q3H0-F1
#
_entry.id   AF-A0A973Q3H0-F1
#
_cell.length_a   1.000
_cell.length_b   1.000
_cell.length_c   1.000
_cell.angle_alpha   90.00
_cell.angle_beta   90.00
_cell.angle_gamma   90.00
#
_symmetry.space_group_name_H-M   'P 1'
#
loop_
_entity.id
_entity.type
_entity.pdbx_description
1 polymer ?
#
loop_
_entity_poly.entity_id
_entity_poly.type
_entity_poly.pdbx_seq_one_letter_code
_entity_poly.pdbx_strand_id
1 'polypeptide(L)'
;MYEEPSDVGERPIPPPFMWACRECVRWLLRLARTWDDPEGCFWEQLQVARHIAADHSEGVPHQHLDGCALCTEYARRDDGDAALVWAQHRARDLFMPPSIARLL
;
A
#
# COMPACT_ATOMS: atom_id res chain seq x y z
N MET A 1 9.13 0.46 -33.76
CA MET A 1 8.04 0.97 -32.91
C MET A 1 8.70 1.44 -31.63
N TYR A 2 8.77 2.75 -31.41
CA TYR A 2 9.10 3.26 -30.09
C TYR A 2 7.82 3.12 -29.28
N GLU A 3 7.85 2.31 -28.21
CA GLU A 3 6.77 2.33 -27.22
C GLU A 3 6.72 3.76 -26.68
N GLU A 4 5.60 4.45 -26.92
CA GLU A 4 5.33 5.70 -26.23
C GLU A 4 5.38 5.41 -24.73
N PRO A 5 5.92 6.32 -23.90
CA PRO A 5 5.92 6.13 -22.46
C PRO A 5 4.47 5.89 -22.06
N SER A 6 4.14 4.67 -21.63
CA SER A 6 2.80 4.39 -21.12
C SER A 6 2.53 5.44 -20.06
N ASP A 7 1.39 6.13 -20.19
CA ASP A 7 0.90 7.05 -19.17
C ASP A 7 1.20 6.42 -17.81
N VAL A 8 1.91 7.14 -16.93
CA VAL A 8 2.15 6.67 -15.57
C VAL A 8 0.76 6.64 -14.95
N GLY A 9 0.05 5.51 -15.09
CA GLY A 9 -1.40 5.42 -14.92
C GLY A 9 -1.85 5.67 -13.48
N GLU A 10 -2.83 4.93 -12.99
CA GLU A 10 -3.28 5.01 -11.59
C GLU A 10 -2.20 4.70 -10.53
N ARG A 11 -0.93 4.46 -10.92
CA ARG A 11 0.18 4.12 -10.03
C ARG A 11 0.58 5.34 -9.20
N PRO A 12 0.24 5.39 -7.89
CA PRO A 12 0.59 6.53 -7.07
C PRO A 12 2.11 6.58 -6.89
N ILE A 13 2.64 7.80 -6.74
CA ILE A 13 4.04 8.02 -6.41
C ILE A 13 4.18 7.91 -4.88
N PRO A 14 4.99 6.97 -4.36
CA PRO A 14 5.23 6.86 -2.93
C PRO A 14 5.74 8.16 -2.30
N PRO A 15 5.29 8.51 -1.08
CA PRO A 15 5.71 9.72 -0.39
C PRO A 15 7.21 9.73 -0.03
N PRO A 16 7.81 10.92 0.19
CA PRO A 16 9.25 11.09 0.44
C PRO A 16 9.84 10.18 1.54
N PHE A 17 9.10 9.93 2.62
CA PHE A 17 9.60 9.12 3.73
C PHE A 17 9.93 7.68 3.31
N MET A 18 9.19 7.14 2.34
CA MET A 18 9.42 5.79 1.82
C MET A 18 10.72 5.70 1.03
N TRP A 19 11.14 6.80 0.39
CA TRP A 19 12.42 6.89 -0.32
C TRP A 19 13.61 7.13 0.63
N ALA A 20 13.36 7.71 1.80
CA ALA A 20 14.36 7.90 2.85
C ALA A 20 14.64 6.60 3.64
N CYS A 21 13.72 5.63 3.65
CA CYS A 21 13.89 4.36 4.33
C CYS A 21 14.42 3.25 3.40
N ARG A 22 15.55 2.63 3.77
CA ARG A 22 16.20 1.57 2.95
C ARG A 22 15.32 0.34 2.76
N GLU A 23 14.52 -0.03 3.76
CA GLU A 23 13.65 -1.20 3.71
C GLU A 23 12.40 -0.94 2.86
N CYS A 24 11.76 0.23 3.01
CA CYS A 24 10.74 0.73 2.08
C CYS A 24 11.23 0.69 0.63
N VAL A 25 12.39 1.26 0.33
CA VAL A 25 12.97 1.26 -1.02
C VAL A 25 13.17 -0.17 -1.53
N ARG A 26 13.68 -1.08 -0.71
CA ARG A 26 13.87 -2.49 -1.12
C ARG A 26 12.56 -3.13 -1.54
N TRP A 27 11.49 -2.95 -0.76
CA TRP A 27 10.18 -3.54 -1.07
C TRP A 27 9.49 -2.85 -2.23
N LEU A 28 9.57 -1.53 -2.34
CA LEU A 28 9.08 -0.78 -3.50
C LEU A 28 9.75 -1.24 -4.80
N LEU A 29 11.06 -1.47 -4.79
CA LEU A 29 11.78 -1.97 -5.97
C LEU A 29 11.39 -3.40 -6.34
N ARG A 30 11.02 -4.24 -5.37
CA ARG A 30 10.47 -5.58 -5.64
C ARG A 30 9.07 -5.49 -6.21
N LEU A 31 8.20 -4.71 -5.57
CA LEU A 31 6.85 -4.43 -6.04
C LEU A 31 6.84 -3.92 -7.48
N ALA A 32 7.70 -2.95 -7.80
CA ALA A 32 7.82 -2.41 -9.15
C ALA A 32 8.25 -3.45 -10.19
N ARG A 33 9.03 -4.47 -9.80
CA ARG A 33 9.46 -5.56 -10.69
C ARG A 33 8.37 -6.61 -10.91
N THR A 34 7.48 -6.80 -9.94
CA THR A 34 6.40 -7.80 -10.00
C THR A 34 5.04 -7.21 -10.35
N TRP A 35 4.95 -5.89 -10.55
CA TRP A 35 3.68 -5.19 -10.79
C TRP A 35 2.87 -5.76 -11.96
N ASP A 36 3.56 -6.04 -13.06
CA ASP A 36 2.97 -6.54 -14.30
C ASP A 36 3.14 -8.07 -14.46
N ASP A 37 3.51 -8.77 -13.37
CA ASP A 37 3.62 -10.23 -13.34
C ASP A 37 2.22 -10.87 -13.44
N PRO A 38 2.00 -11.89 -14.29
CA PRO A 38 0.74 -12.64 -14.34
C PRO A 38 0.29 -13.23 -12.98
N GLU A 39 1.23 -13.58 -12.11
CA GLU A 39 0.93 -14.08 -10.75
C GLU A 39 0.55 -12.94 -9.78
N GLY A 40 0.81 -11.69 -10.19
CA GLY A 40 0.58 -10.47 -9.42
C GLY A 40 1.67 -10.21 -8.39
N CYS A 41 1.51 -9.09 -7.68
CA CYS A 41 2.48 -8.60 -6.69
C CYS A 41 1.94 -8.58 -5.26
N PHE A 42 0.96 -9.44 -4.95
CA PHE A 42 0.25 -9.42 -3.67
C PHE A 42 1.19 -9.55 -2.47
N TRP A 43 2.19 -10.44 -2.57
CA TRP A 43 3.17 -10.62 -1.50
C TRP A 43 3.99 -9.35 -1.28
N GLU A 44 4.50 -8.72 -2.34
CA GLU A 44 5.26 -7.48 -2.24
C GLU A 44 4.42 -6.35 -1.65
N GLN A 45 3.16 -6.22 -2.08
CA GLN A 45 2.22 -5.24 -1.52
C GLN A 45 2.06 -5.41 -0.01
N LEU A 46 1.88 -6.66 0.44
CA LEU A 46 1.74 -6.97 1.86
C LEU A 46 3.01 -6.64 2.64
N GLN A 47 4.19 -6.90 2.08
CA GLN A 47 5.46 -6.60 2.75
C GLN A 47 5.71 -5.10 2.88
N VAL A 48 5.43 -4.30 1.85
CA VAL A 48 5.49 -2.83 1.95
C VAL A 48 4.55 -2.34 3.05
N ALA A 49 3.28 -2.77 3.03
CA ALA A 49 2.27 -2.34 4.00
C ALA A 49 2.63 -2.72 5.44
N ARG A 50 3.14 -3.95 5.66
CA ARG A 50 3.59 -4.43 6.96
C ARG A 50 4.72 -3.59 7.53
N HIS A 51 5.73 -3.31 6.72
CA HIS A 51 6.86 -2.50 7.16
C HIS A 51 6.43 -1.07 7.50
N ILE A 52 5.58 -0.44 6.67
CA ILE A 52 5.06 0.90 6.97
C ILE A 52 4.27 0.91 8.27
N ALA A 53 3.36 -0.05 8.46
CA ALA A 53 2.55 -0.12 9.68
C ALA A 53 3.40 -0.31 10.95
N ALA A 54 4.51 -1.05 10.86
CA ALA A 54 5.40 -1.32 11.98
C ALA A 54 6.36 -0.15 12.28
N ASP A 55 7.02 0.38 11.24
CA ASP A 55 8.17 1.28 11.41
C ASP A 55 7.87 2.74 11.02
N HIS A 56 6.72 2.99 10.38
CA HIS A 56 6.29 4.29 9.87
C HIS A 56 4.81 4.56 10.18
N SER A 57 4.38 4.24 11.40
CA SER A 57 2.99 4.38 11.84
C SER A 57 2.43 5.80 11.68
N GLU A 58 3.26 6.83 11.88
CA GLU A 58 2.92 8.24 11.64
C GLU A 58 2.65 8.57 10.17
N GLY A 59 3.22 7.78 9.26
CA GLY A 59 3.01 7.90 7.81
C GLY A 59 1.79 7.15 7.30
N VAL A 60 1.13 6.34 8.13
CA VAL A 60 -0.07 5.59 7.74
C VAL A 60 -1.24 6.57 7.54
N PRO A 61 -1.91 6.58 6.37
CA PRO A 61 -3.05 7.44 6.12
C PRO A 61 -4.16 7.28 7.16
N HIS A 62 -4.94 8.33 7.39
CA HIS A 62 -6.20 8.22 8.15
C HIS A 62 -7.18 7.27 7.45
N GLN A 63 -8.26 6.91 8.15
CA GLN A 63 -9.31 6.07 7.57
C GLN A 63 -9.86 6.65 6.26
N HIS A 64 -10.15 5.78 5.29
CA HIS A 64 -10.82 6.17 4.06
C HIS A 64 -12.25 6.64 4.36
N LEU A 65 -12.59 7.88 3.96
CA LEU A 65 -13.88 8.51 4.25
C LEU A 65 -14.91 8.33 3.13
N ASP A 66 -14.53 7.75 2.01
CA ASP A 66 -15.35 7.55 0.82
C ASP A 66 -16.08 6.20 0.82
N GLY A 67 -16.49 5.73 2.01
CA GLY A 67 -17.33 4.54 2.16
C GLY A 67 -16.59 3.21 2.04
N CYS A 68 -15.28 3.18 2.33
CA CYS A 68 -14.53 1.93 2.40
C CYS A 68 -15.11 0.99 3.47
N ALA A 69 -15.73 -0.10 3.02
CA ALA A 69 -16.37 -1.09 3.90
C ALA A 69 -15.38 -1.69 4.91
N LEU A 70 -14.15 -1.95 4.49
CA LEU A 70 -13.12 -2.55 5.37
C LEU A 70 -12.70 -1.61 6.50
N CYS A 71 -12.50 -0.31 6.23
CA CYS A 71 -12.26 0.67 7.30
C CYS A 71 -13.41 0.69 8.31
N THR A 72 -14.65 0.55 7.84
CA THR A 72 -15.83 0.50 8.73
C THR A 72 -15.82 -0.74 9.60
N GLU A 73 -15.50 -1.92 9.05
CA GLU A 73 -15.41 -3.15 9.81
C GLU A 73 -14.24 -3.14 10.80
N TYR A 74 -13.06 -2.68 10.40
CA TYR A 74 -11.91 -2.57 11.30
C TYR A 74 -12.15 -1.57 12.43
N ALA A 75 -12.80 -0.43 12.17
CA ALA A 75 -13.11 0.57 13.20
C ALA A 75 -14.06 0.06 14.30
N ARG A 76 -14.81 -1.02 14.06
CA ARG A 76 -15.69 -1.66 15.06
C ARG A 76 -14.95 -2.65 15.96
N ARG A 77 -13.70 -3.01 15.65
CA ARG A 77 -12.93 -4.01 16.39
C ARG A 77 -12.01 -3.32 17.41
N ASP A 78 -11.91 -3.90 18.59
CA ASP A 78 -11.06 -3.42 19.68
C ASP A 78 -9.94 -4.42 20.02
N ASP A 79 -9.53 -5.21 19.02
CA ASP A 79 -8.42 -6.15 19.15
C ASP A 79 -7.15 -5.59 18.47
N GLY A 80 -5.99 -5.77 19.12
CA GLY A 80 -4.73 -5.18 18.68
C GLY A 80 -4.24 -5.72 17.33
N ASP A 81 -4.57 -6.97 17.01
CA ASP A 81 -4.27 -7.57 15.71
C ASP A 81 -5.05 -6.88 14.58
N ALA A 82 -6.33 -6.59 14.80
CA ALA A 82 -7.17 -5.84 13.87
C ALA A 82 -6.66 -4.42 13.66
N ALA A 83 -6.15 -3.75 14.70
CA ALA A 83 -5.55 -2.42 14.56
C ALA A 83 -4.31 -2.44 13.64
N LEU A 84 -3.47 -3.47 13.77
CA LEU A 84 -2.30 -3.65 12.93
C LEU A 84 -2.67 -3.96 11.47
N VAL A 85 -3.63 -4.87 11.25
CA VAL A 85 -4.11 -5.18 9.90
C VAL A 85 -4.81 -3.97 9.27
N TRP A 86 -5.53 -3.17 10.05
CA TRP A 86 -6.15 -1.94 9.58
C TRP A 86 -5.12 -0.88 9.16
N ALA A 87 -4.02 -0.76 9.91
CA ALA A 87 -2.90 0.10 9.51
C ALA A 87 -2.28 -0.36 8.18
N GLN A 88 -2.08 -1.67 8.00
CA GLN A 88 -1.60 -2.24 6.73
C GLN A 88 -2.56 -1.97 5.57
N HIS A 89 -3.87 -2.10 5.81
CA HIS A 89 -4.89 -1.77 4.81
C HIS A 89 -4.74 -0.34 4.30
N ARG A 90 -4.69 0.63 5.22
CA ARG A 90 -4.57 2.07 4.90
C ARG A 90 -3.22 2.42 4.29
N ALA A 91 -2.14 1.74 4.68
CA ALA A 91 -0.80 2.00 4.15
C ALA A 91 -0.70 1.75 2.64
N ARG A 92 -1.55 0.89 2.06
CA ARG A 92 -1.49 0.61 0.61
C ARG A 92 -1.91 1.78 -0.27
N ASP A 93 -2.74 2.70 0.20
CA ASP A 93 -3.11 3.92 -0.56
C ASP A 93 -1.86 4.80 -0.85
N LEU A 94 -0.74 4.59 -0.15
CA LEU A 94 0.51 5.31 -0.40
C LEU A 94 1.26 4.83 -1.65
N PHE A 95 1.01 3.61 -2.13
CA PHE A 95 1.82 2.98 -3.19
C PHE A 95 1.02 2.09 -4.15
N MET A 96 -0.29 1.93 -3.95
CA MET A 96 -1.21 1.21 -4.84
C MET A 96 -2.39 2.09 -5.26
N PRO A 97 -2.93 1.92 -6.48
CA PRO A 97 -4.20 2.51 -6.88
C PRO A 97 -5.32 2.20 -5.85
N PRO A 98 -6.25 3.13 -5.59
CA PRO A 98 -7.38 2.89 -4.67
C PRO A 98 -8.20 1.63 -5.00
N SER A 99 -8.34 1.32 -6.29
CA SER A 99 -9.02 0.13 -6.82
C SER A 99 -8.40 -1.20 -6.34
N ILE A 100 -7.11 -1.19 -6.00
CA ILE A 100 -6.35 -2.36 -5.50
C ILE A 100 -6.11 -2.25 -3.99
N ALA A 101 -5.69 -1.06 -3.53
CA ALA A 101 -5.33 -0.78 -2.15
C ALA A 101 -6.43 -1.12 -1.14
N ARG A 102 -7.70 -1.08 -1.56
CA ARG A 102 -8.88 -1.19 -0.70
C ARG A 102 -9.59 -2.54 -0.77
N LEU A 103 -9.03 -3.51 -1.49
CA LEU A 103 -9.64 -4.84 -1.65
C LEU A 103 -9.53 -5.74 -0.41
N LEU A 104 -8.55 -5.52 0.48
CA LEU A 104 -8.25 -6.42 1.62
C LEU A 104 -7.99 -5.68 2.93
#